data_AF-A0A9Q5ZEK6-F1
#
_entry.id   AF-A0A9Q5ZEK6-F1
#
_cell.length_a   1.000
_cell.length_b   1.000
_cell.length_c   1.000
_cell.angle_alpha   90.00
_cell.angle_beta   90.00
_cell.angle_gamma   90.00
#
_symmetry.space_group_name_H-M   'P 1'
#
loop_
_entity.id
_entity.type
_entity.pdbx_description
1 polymer ?
#
loop_
_entity_poly.entity_id
_entity_poly.type
_entity_poly.pdbx_seq_one_letter_code
_entity_poly.pdbx_strand_id
1 'polypeptide(L)'
;MISRENIIAFIKKAKSKKSSPKLDVCKNFDNTKLKPVLPDDAPIAVVLFTGGGGIEAGMVQAGIRPVIAVEFDPTKPDLSRAIALNHHHNFSEYACRIIQLTVQEVARLGFIGFPRRPDYLHASPVCANFSQAHTAPGGKRH
;
A
#
# COMPACT_ATOMS: atom_id res chain seq x y z
N MET A 1 -46.05 5.00 -3.39
CA MET A 1 -46.09 6.09 -2.39
C MET A 1 -45.58 5.54 -1.07
N ILE A 2 -44.43 6.00 -0.58
CA ILE A 2 -43.88 5.54 0.72
C ILE A 2 -44.64 6.30 1.81
N SER A 3 -45.32 5.57 2.71
CA SER A 3 -46.06 6.20 3.80
C SER A 3 -45.13 6.74 4.89
N ARG A 4 -45.60 7.75 5.62
CA ARG A 4 -44.86 8.40 6.71
C ARG A 4 -44.47 7.39 7.80
N GLU A 5 -45.31 6.38 8.04
CA GLU A 5 -45.04 5.31 9.00
C GLU A 5 -43.84 4.46 8.60
N ASN A 6 -43.68 4.16 7.30
CA ASN A 6 -42.56 3.38 6.79
C ASN A 6 -41.22 4.11 6.97
N ILE A 7 -41.22 5.44 6.83
CA ILE A 7 -40.04 6.28 7.07
C ILE A 7 -39.67 6.26 8.56
N ILE A 8 -40.66 6.40 9.44
CA ILE A 8 -40.43 6.38 10.90
C ILE A 8 -39.92 5.01 11.37
N ALA A 9 -40.49 3.92 10.84
CA ALA A 9 -40.05 2.56 11.14
C ALA A 9 -38.61 2.31 10.67
N PHE A 10 -38.25 2.78 9.47
CA PHE A 10 -36.90 2.69 8.94
C PHE A 10 -35.88 3.45 9.82
N ILE A 11 -36.20 4.69 10.21
CA ILE A 11 -35.34 5.50 11.08
C ILE A 11 -35.17 4.84 12.46
N LYS A 12 -36.25 4.31 13.05
CA LYS A 12 -36.16 3.59 14.33
C LYS A 12 -35.27 2.34 14.22
N LYS A 13 -35.41 1.56 13.13
CA LYS A 13 -34.59 0.36 12.87
C LYS A 13 -33.12 0.71 12.62
N ALA A 14 -32.84 1.85 11.98
CA ALA A 14 -31.47 2.32 11.77
C ALA A 14 -30.82 2.79 13.08
N LYS A 15 -31.59 3.44 13.97
CA LYS A 15 -31.11 3.89 15.29
C LYS A 15 -30.97 2.77 16.33
N SER A 16 -31.68 1.64 16.17
CA SER A 16 -31.62 0.50 17.08
C SER A 16 -30.54 -0.53 16.75
N LYS A 17 -29.89 -0.43 15.58
CA LYS A 17 -28.65 -1.17 15.32
C LYS A 17 -27.57 -0.62 16.28
N LYS A 18 -27.44 -1.25 17.45
CA LYS A 18 -26.22 -1.14 18.27
C LYS A 18 -25.05 -1.31 17.31
N SER A 19 -24.22 -0.28 17.18
CA SER A 19 -22.92 -0.47 16.55
C SER A 19 -22.27 -1.60 17.33
N SER A 20 -22.01 -2.74 16.67
CA SER A 20 -21.01 -3.68 17.17
C SER A 20 -19.83 -2.85 17.68
N PRO A 21 -19.29 -3.15 18.87
CA PRO A 21 -18.15 -2.38 19.39
C PRO A 21 -17.16 -2.30 18.25
N LYS A 22 -16.85 -1.07 17.80
CA LYS A 22 -15.77 -0.88 16.86
C LYS A 22 -14.60 -1.57 17.52
N LEU A 23 -14.12 -2.67 16.95
CA LEU A 23 -12.78 -3.11 17.25
C LEU A 23 -11.95 -1.90 16.86
N ASP A 24 -11.56 -1.11 17.86
CA ASP A 24 -10.61 -0.04 17.66
C ASP A 24 -9.31 -0.76 17.33
N VAL A 25 -9.11 -1.08 16.05
CA VAL A 25 -7.93 -1.78 15.53
C VAL A 25 -6.66 -1.01 15.95
N CYS A 26 -6.80 0.29 16.19
CA CYS A 26 -5.76 1.19 16.69
C CYS A 26 -5.37 0.98 18.17
N LYS A 27 -6.14 0.26 18.99
CA LYS A 27 -5.81 0.02 20.42
C LYS A 27 -4.79 -1.09 20.65
N ASN A 28 -4.54 -1.92 19.63
CA ASN A 28 -3.54 -2.99 19.70
C ASN A 28 -2.23 -2.61 19.00
N PHE A 29 -2.06 -1.34 18.61
CA PHE A 29 -0.79 -0.85 18.13
C PHE A 29 0.13 -0.64 19.33
N ASP A 30 0.87 -1.70 19.65
CA ASP A 30 1.94 -1.61 20.62
C ASP A 30 3.08 -0.78 20.02
N ASN A 31 3.07 0.52 20.31
CA ASN A 31 4.09 1.47 19.87
C ASN A 31 5.48 1.19 20.49
N THR A 32 5.58 0.20 21.38
CA THR A 32 6.85 -0.25 21.98
C THR A 32 7.47 -1.42 21.22
N LYS A 33 6.75 -2.00 20.24
CA LYS A 33 7.25 -3.13 19.46
C LYS A 33 8.35 -2.64 18.51
N LEU A 34 9.57 -3.04 18.81
CA LEU A 34 10.73 -2.82 17.95
C LEU A 34 10.43 -3.35 16.54
N LYS A 35 10.96 -2.66 15.53
CA LYS A 35 10.89 -3.12 14.15
C LYS A 35 11.48 -4.55 14.06
N PRO A 36 10.87 -5.47 13.27
CA PRO A 36 11.35 -6.85 13.19
C PRO A 36 12.83 -6.89 12.76
N VAL A 37 13.63 -7.74 13.40
CA VAL A 37 15.01 -8.02 12.99
C VAL A 37 14.99 -9.27 12.12
N LEU A 38 15.58 -9.18 10.94
CA LEU A 38 15.63 -10.29 9.98
C LEU A 38 16.98 -11.01 10.08
N PRO A 39 17.01 -12.35 9.99
CA PRO A 39 18.27 -13.10 9.94
C PRO A 39 19.04 -12.78 8.65
N ASP A 40 20.36 -12.92 8.64
CA ASP A 40 21.20 -12.53 7.49
C ASP A 40 20.79 -13.27 6.21
N ASP A 41 20.36 -14.52 6.32
CA ASP A 41 19.91 -15.40 5.23
C ASP A 41 18.41 -15.26 4.89
N ALA A 42 17.72 -14.24 5.41
CA ALA A 42 16.32 -13.99 5.09
C ALA A 42 16.08 -13.91 3.57
N PRO A 43 15.01 -14.56 3.03
CA PRO A 43 14.66 -14.47 1.62
C PRO A 43 14.53 -13.03 1.17
N ILE A 44 15.00 -12.72 -0.04
CA ILE A 44 15.00 -11.35 -0.56
C ILE A 44 13.85 -11.12 -1.53
N ALA A 45 13.27 -9.92 -1.45
CA ALA A 45 12.18 -9.49 -2.31
C ALA A 45 12.53 -8.24 -3.12
N VAL A 46 12.04 -8.21 -4.35
CA VAL A 46 11.96 -7.02 -5.20
C VAL A 46 10.51 -6.61 -5.29
N VAL A 47 10.21 -5.32 -5.09
CA VAL A 47 8.86 -4.76 -5.12
C VAL A 47 8.75 -3.69 -6.19
N LEU A 48 7.86 -3.92 -7.16
CA LEU A 48 7.51 -2.93 -8.18
C LEU A 48 6.18 -2.27 -7.82
N PHE A 49 6.08 -0.96 -8.02
CA PHE A 49 4.92 -0.15 -7.64
C PHE A 49 4.68 -0.16 -6.13
N THR A 50 5.74 0.12 -5.35
CA THR A 50 5.71 -0.03 -3.89
C THR A 50 4.73 0.91 -3.19
N GLY A 51 4.46 2.09 -3.75
CA GLY A 51 3.77 3.16 -3.05
C GLY A 51 4.42 3.43 -1.69
N GLY A 52 3.61 3.47 -0.63
CA GLY A 52 4.09 3.72 0.73
C GLY A 52 4.76 2.53 1.44
N GLY A 53 4.88 1.36 0.80
CA GLY A 53 5.55 0.19 1.38
C GLY A 53 4.66 -0.72 2.24
N GLY A 54 3.36 -0.77 1.98
CA GLY A 54 2.43 -1.62 2.73
C GLY A 54 2.71 -3.12 2.56
N ILE A 55 3.15 -3.52 1.37
CA ILE A 55 3.52 -4.91 1.09
C ILE A 55 4.83 -5.26 1.80
N GLU A 56 5.82 -4.38 1.76
CA GLU A 56 7.11 -4.52 2.44
C GLU A 56 6.95 -4.63 3.95
N ALA A 57 6.03 -3.86 4.54
CA ALA A 57 5.71 -3.99 5.96
C ALA A 57 5.24 -5.42 6.30
N GLY A 58 4.40 -6.01 5.44
CA GLY A 58 3.99 -7.41 5.56
C GLY A 58 5.13 -8.40 5.32
N MET A 59 5.98 -8.16 4.33
CA MET A 59 7.16 -8.98 4.04
C MET A 59 8.10 -9.06 5.24
N VAL A 60 8.45 -7.91 5.82
CA VAL A 60 9.32 -7.83 6.99
C VAL A 60 8.70 -8.56 8.18
N GLN A 61 7.39 -8.43 8.40
CA GLN A 61 6.69 -9.20 9.44
C GLN A 61 6.71 -10.71 9.18
N ALA A 62 6.73 -11.12 7.91
CA ALA A 62 6.81 -12.52 7.49
C ALA A 62 8.25 -13.06 7.43
N GLY A 63 9.26 -12.26 7.78
CA GLY A 63 10.67 -12.69 7.73
C GLY A 63 11.33 -12.56 6.36
N ILE A 64 10.76 -11.80 5.43
CA ILE A 64 11.26 -11.58 4.08
C ILE A 64 11.85 -10.17 3.98
N ARG A 65 13.06 -10.05 3.43
CA ARG A 65 13.80 -8.80 3.30
C ARG A 65 13.51 -8.12 1.96
N PRO A 66 12.79 -6.98 1.91
CA PRO A 66 12.76 -6.18 0.70
C PRO A 66 14.13 -5.54 0.47
N VAL A 67 14.72 -5.73 -0.71
CA VAL A 67 16.06 -5.19 -1.05
C VAL A 67 15.99 -4.09 -2.11
N ILE A 68 14.98 -4.12 -2.97
CA ILE A 68 14.71 -3.09 -3.97
C ILE A 68 13.22 -2.82 -4.02
N ALA A 69 12.88 -1.52 -4.04
CA ALA A 69 11.54 -1.03 -4.26
C ALA A 69 11.54 -0.01 -5.41
N VAL A 70 10.54 -0.05 -6.30
CA VAL A 70 10.42 0.89 -7.43
C VAL A 70 9.12 1.67 -7.29
N GLU A 71 9.22 2.99 -7.27
CA GLU A 71 8.06 3.89 -7.21
C GLU A 71 8.40 5.25 -7.82
N PHE A 72 7.64 5.62 -8.85
CA PHE A 72 7.69 6.95 -9.42
C PHE A 72 6.48 7.19 -10.34
N ASP A 73 5.79 8.31 -10.11
CA ASP A 73 4.76 8.85 -11.00
C ASP A 73 5.30 10.16 -11.60
N PRO A 74 5.66 10.17 -12.89
CA PRO A 74 6.22 11.36 -13.54
C PRO A 74 5.23 12.53 -13.59
N THR A 75 3.92 12.26 -13.43
CA THR A 75 2.90 13.32 -13.39
C THR A 75 2.79 14.00 -12.03
N LYS A 76 3.36 13.40 -10.97
CA LYS A 76 3.30 13.90 -9.58
C LYS A 76 4.67 13.75 -8.89
N PRO A 77 5.74 14.37 -9.41
CA PRO A 77 7.11 14.11 -8.96
C PRO A 77 7.34 14.46 -7.47
N ASP A 78 6.72 15.53 -6.97
CA ASP A 78 6.86 15.92 -5.56
C ASP A 78 6.18 14.91 -4.61
N LEU A 79 5.02 14.38 -5.00
CA LEU A 79 4.35 13.32 -4.25
C LEU A 79 5.18 12.05 -4.27
N SER A 80 5.71 11.64 -5.44
CA SER A 80 6.58 10.47 -5.54
C SER A 80 7.84 10.62 -4.68
N ARG A 81 8.44 11.82 -4.62
CA ARG A 81 9.58 12.09 -3.74
C ARG A 81 9.22 11.95 -2.27
N ALA A 82 8.05 12.47 -1.87
CA ALA A 82 7.56 12.33 -0.49
C ALA A 82 7.26 10.87 -0.12
N ILE A 83 6.68 10.10 -1.04
CA ILE A 83 6.47 8.66 -0.87
C ILE A 83 7.82 7.95 -0.73
N ALA A 84 8.78 8.26 -1.60
CA ALA A 84 10.10 7.63 -1.56
C ALA A 84 10.88 7.94 -0.29
N LEU A 85 10.79 9.17 0.21
CA LEU A 85 11.39 9.57 1.49
C LEU A 85 10.79 8.78 2.66
N ASN A 86 9.46 8.68 2.73
CA ASN A 86 8.78 7.90 3.76
C ASN A 86 9.16 6.41 3.69
N HIS A 87 9.18 5.84 2.49
CA HIS A 87 9.60 4.45 2.29
C HIS A 87 11.04 4.22 2.79
N HIS A 88 11.98 5.10 2.40
CA HIS A 88 13.36 5.03 2.86
C HIS A 88 13.49 5.08 4.40
N HIS A 89 12.77 5.98 5.07
CA HIS A 89 12.76 6.04 6.54
C HIS A 89 12.28 4.74 7.20
N ASN A 90 11.35 4.03 6.56
CA ASN A 90 10.80 2.81 7.11
C ASN A 90 11.70 1.60 6.84
N PHE A 91 12.30 1.50 5.66
CA PHE A 91 12.92 0.26 5.17
C PHE A 91 14.43 0.30 4.91
N SER A 92 15.10 1.46 5.09
CA SER A 92 16.55 1.58 4.89
C SER A 92 17.38 0.67 5.79
N GLU A 93 16.93 0.39 7.01
CA GLU A 93 17.58 -0.54 7.94
C GLU A 93 17.60 -2.00 7.44
N TYR A 94 16.68 -2.35 6.52
CA TYR A 94 16.65 -3.64 5.84
C TYR A 94 17.52 -3.67 4.58
N ALA A 95 18.33 -2.63 4.36
CA ALA A 95 19.09 -2.38 3.13
C ALA A 95 18.21 -2.22 1.88
N CYS A 96 16.91 -1.91 2.06
CA CYS A 96 16.02 -1.68 0.94
C CYS A 96 16.34 -0.36 0.23
N ARG A 97 16.61 -0.43 -1.08
CA ARG A 97 16.84 0.74 -1.93
C ARG A 97 15.59 1.09 -2.72
N ILE A 98 15.11 2.31 -2.55
CA ILE A 98 14.04 2.85 -3.38
C ILE A 98 14.59 3.49 -4.67
N ILE A 99 14.04 3.07 -5.81
CA ILE A 99 14.35 3.57 -7.14
C ILE A 99 13.22 4.49 -7.58
N GLN A 100 13.55 5.76 -7.78
CA GLN A 100 12.63 6.80 -8.24
C GLN A 100 12.66 6.90 -9.77
N LEU A 101 12.32 5.81 -10.43
CA LEU A 101 12.10 5.71 -11.88
C LEU A 101 10.80 4.93 -12.11
N THR A 102 10.18 5.14 -13.27
CA THR A 102 9.07 4.27 -13.68
C THR A 102 9.58 2.84 -13.90
N VAL A 103 8.71 1.84 -13.71
CA VAL A 103 9.06 0.44 -13.97
C VAL A 103 9.48 0.24 -15.43
N GLN A 104 8.90 0.99 -16.36
CA GLN A 104 9.25 0.99 -17.78
C GLN A 104 10.68 1.49 -18.03
N GLU A 105 11.09 2.56 -17.33
CA GLU A 105 12.47 3.05 -17.42
C GLU A 105 13.46 2.05 -16.81
N VAL A 106 13.14 1.47 -15.66
CA VAL A 106 13.94 0.41 -15.04
C VAL A 106 14.10 -0.78 -15.99
N ALA A 107 13.01 -1.21 -16.64
CA ALA A 107 13.03 -2.29 -17.62
C ALA A 107 13.87 -1.96 -18.85
N ARG A 108 13.78 -0.72 -19.37
CA ARG A 108 14.61 -0.23 -20.48
C ARG A 108 16.10 -0.20 -20.12
N LEU A 109 16.42 0.06 -18.86
CA LEU A 109 17.79 -0.03 -18.33
C LEU A 109 18.22 -1.48 -18.06
N GLY A 110 17.38 -2.49 -18.32
CA GLY A 110 17.72 -3.89 -18.10
C GLY A 110 17.83 -4.27 -16.62
N PHE A 111 17.10 -3.59 -15.74
CA PHE A 111 17.10 -3.85 -14.29
C PHE A 111 18.52 -3.80 -13.68
N ILE A 112 19.37 -2.87 -14.14
CA ILE A 112 20.73 -2.70 -13.60
C ILE A 112 20.67 -2.52 -12.07
N GLY A 113 21.49 -3.30 -11.37
CA GLY A 113 21.57 -3.29 -9.91
C GLY A 113 20.54 -4.17 -9.21
N PHE A 114 19.64 -4.85 -9.94
CA PHE A 114 18.71 -5.81 -9.36
C PHE A 114 19.41 -7.14 -9.02
N PRO A 115 18.97 -7.83 -7.95
CA PRO A 115 19.43 -9.18 -7.70
C PRO A 115 19.07 -10.09 -8.88
N ARG A 116 20.01 -10.96 -9.28
CA ARG A 116 19.79 -11.90 -10.38
C ARG A 116 18.74 -12.97 -10.06
N ARG A 117 18.57 -13.29 -8.78
CA ARG A 117 17.69 -14.35 -8.27
C ARG A 117 16.99 -13.88 -7.00
N PRO A 118 16.00 -12.97 -7.09
CA PRO A 118 15.15 -12.68 -5.95
C PRO A 118 14.31 -13.92 -5.62
N ASP A 119 14.07 -14.17 -4.33
CA ASP A 119 13.19 -15.25 -3.87
C ASP A 119 11.72 -14.89 -4.09
N TYR A 120 11.42 -13.59 -4.08
CA TYR A 120 10.08 -13.07 -4.32
C TYR A 120 10.09 -11.80 -5.18
N LEU A 121 9.19 -11.73 -6.15
CA LEU A 121 8.92 -10.53 -6.94
C LEU A 121 7.47 -10.12 -6.75
N HIS A 122 7.26 -8.92 -6.21
CA HIS A 122 5.95 -8.32 -6.12
C HIS A 122 5.76 -7.27 -7.22
N ALA A 123 4.57 -7.22 -7.81
CA ALA A 123 4.16 -6.10 -8.66
C ALA A 123 2.66 -5.83 -8.49
N SER A 124 2.33 -4.63 -8.03
CA SER A 124 0.96 -4.14 -7.90
C SER A 124 0.72 -2.93 -8.81
N PRO A 125 0.63 -3.12 -10.14
CA PRO A 125 0.42 -2.02 -11.07
C PRO A 125 -0.92 -1.31 -10.80
N VAL A 126 -0.99 -0.04 -11.19
CA VAL A 126 -2.19 0.79 -11.05
C VAL A 126 -3.40 0.15 -11.75
N CYS A 127 -4.48 -0.04 -11.00
CA CYS A 127 -5.72 -0.66 -11.49
C CYS A 127 -6.82 0.36 -11.84
N ALA A 128 -6.51 1.66 -11.90
CA ALA A 128 -7.51 2.73 -12.07
C ALA A 128 -8.46 2.47 -13.25
N ASN A 129 -7.93 2.05 -14.40
CA ASN A 129 -8.73 1.78 -15.60
C ASN A 129 -9.58 0.49 -15.54
N PHE A 130 -9.40 -0.33 -14.51
CA PHE A 130 -10.12 -1.60 -14.31
C PHE A 130 -11.03 -1.58 -13.08
N SER A 131 -11.09 -0.47 -12.37
CA SER A 131 -11.92 -0.32 -11.17
C SER A 131 -13.36 0.03 -11.54
N GLN A 132 -14.34 -0.67 -10.96
CA GLN A 132 -15.75 -0.28 -11.05
C GLN A 132 -16.03 1.08 -10.40
N ALA A 133 -15.13 1.58 -9.54
CA ALA A 133 -15.24 2.94 -9.00
C ALA A 133 -15.05 4.01 -10.09
N HIS A 134 -14.39 3.69 -11.20
CA HIS A 134 -14.21 4.59 -12.34
C HIS A 134 -15.51 4.80 -13.15
N THR A 135 -16.49 3.90 -12.98
CA THR A 135 -17.79 3.95 -13.67
C THR A 135 -18.92 4.60 -12.86
N ALA A 136 -18.65 5.11 -11.64
CA ALA A 136 -19.67 5.79 -10.85
C ALA A 136 -20.13 7.09 -11.56
N PRO A 137 -21.40 7.17 -12.04
CA PRO A 137 -21.89 8.35 -12.73
C PRO A 137 -22.16 9.43 -11.67
N GLY A 138 -21.29 10.44 -11.58
CA GLY A 138 -21.49 11.53 -10.62
C GLY A 138 -20.38 12.57 -10.49
N GLY A 139 -19.16 12.31 -10.98
CA GLY A 139 -18.08 13.31 -10.96
C GLY A 139 -18.21 14.28 -12.13
N LYS A 140 -18.84 15.44 -11.93
CA LYS A 140 -18.72 16.56 -12.87
C LYS A 140 -17.24 16.95 -13.00
N ARG A 141 -16.75 16.99 -14.23
CA ARG A 141 -15.47 17.61 -14.58
C ARG A 141 -15.66 19.12 -14.53
N HIS A 142 -14.88 19.81 -13.71
CA HIS A 142 -14.70 21.26 -13.74
C HIS A 142 -13.31 21.55 -14.29
#